data_AF-A0AAD8C7J3-F1
#
_entry.id   AF-A0AAD8C7J3-F1
#
_cell.length_a   1.000
_cell.length_b   1.000
_cell.length_c   1.000
_cell.angle_alpha   90.00
_cell.angle_beta   90.00
_cell.angle_gamma   90.00
#
_symmetry.space_group_name_H-M   'P 1'
#
loop_
_entity.id
_entity.type
_entity.pdbx_description
1 polymer ?
#
loop_
_entity_poly.entity_id
_entity_poly.type
_entity_poly.pdbx_seq_one_letter_code
_entity_poly.pdbx_strand_id
1 'polypeptide(L)' 'MMSSPLSPFTSPIVKRLLALKKGEHEKDDKWAEKAVKSLVKKLKKSGGLDELIKALCTQDQCTKCITIP' A
#
# COMPACT_ATOMS: atom_id res chain seq x y z
N MET A 1 23.53 -17.00 9.86
CA MET A 1 23.61 -15.63 10.39
C MET A 1 22.29 -14.93 10.09
N MET A 2 21.52 -14.63 11.15
CA MET A 2 20.51 -13.57 11.27
C MET A 2 19.36 -13.52 10.23
N SER A 3 18.32 -14.35 10.42
CA SER A 3 16.98 -14.07 9.89
C SER A 3 16.36 -12.96 10.72
N SER A 4 16.40 -11.71 10.24
CA SER A 4 15.75 -10.58 10.90
C SER A 4 14.23 -10.82 10.97
N PRO A 5 13.60 -10.71 12.15
CA PRO A 5 12.15 -10.76 12.22
C PRO A 5 11.61 -9.52 11.51
N LEU A 6 10.88 -9.72 10.40
CA LEU A 6 10.07 -8.69 9.79
C LEU A 6 9.17 -8.11 10.88
N SER A 7 9.38 -6.83 11.20
CA SER A 7 8.60 -6.11 12.20
C SER A 7 7.09 -6.36 11.98
N PRO A 8 6.36 -6.93 12.95
CA PRO A 8 4.95 -7.30 12.79
C PRO A 8 4.02 -6.08 12.59
N PHE A 9 4.56 -4.86 12.67
CA PHE A 9 3.81 -3.61 12.61
C PHE A 9 3.60 -3.05 11.21
N THR A 10 4.19 -3.65 10.17
CA THR A 10 3.90 -3.28 8.78
C THR A 10 2.93 -4.30 8.21
N SER A 11 1.67 -3.90 8.00
CA SER A 11 0.72 -4.75 7.28
C SER A 11 1.35 -5.14 5.94
N PRO A 12 1.36 -6.42 5.53
CA PRO A 12 2.02 -6.89 4.31
C PRO A 12 1.54 -6.14 3.06
N ILE A 13 0.30 -5.64 3.11
CA ILE A 13 -0.32 -4.76 2.12
C ILE A 13 0.44 -3.43 1.95
N VAL A 14 0.84 -2.77 3.04
CA VAL A 14 1.58 -1.49 2.98
C VAL A 14 2.93 -1.70 2.30
N LYS A 15 3.63 -2.78 2.66
CA LYS A 15 4.91 -3.15 2.03
C LYS A 15 4.76 -3.45 0.54
N ARG A 16 3.70 -4.16 0.13
CA ARG A 16 3.39 -4.43 -1.27
C ARG A 16 3.09 -3.13 -2.05
N LEU A 17 2.28 -2.24 -1.49
CA LEU A 17 1.96 -0.96 -2.13
C LEU A 17 3.19 -0.06 -2.26
N LEU A 18 4.08 -0.04 -1.26
CA LEU A 18 5.35 0.68 -1.34
C LEU A 18 6.31 0.07 -2.36
N ALA A 19 6.31 -1.26 -2.54
CA ALA A 19 7.12 -1.91 -3.59
C ALA A 19 6.65 -1.58 -5.01
N LEU A 20 5.39 -1.15 -5.19
CA LEU A 20 4.83 -0.70 -6.46
C LEU A 20 5.03 0.81 -6.70
N LYS A 21 5.51 1.55 -5.70
CA LYS A 21 5.82 2.98 -5.82
C LYS A 21 6.92 3.17 -6.88
N LYS A 22 6.69 4.12 -7.79
CA LYS A 22 7.68 4.52 -8.79
C LYS A 22 8.51 5.69 -8.22
N GLY A 23 9.77 5.44 -7.87
CA GLY A 23 10.72 6.46 -7.41
C GLY A 23 11.57 6.01 -6.22
N GLU A 24 12.90 6.03 -6.37
CA GLU A 24 13.91 5.55 -5.42
C GLU A 24 14.32 6.59 -4.36
N HIS A 25 13.54 7.64 -4.17
CA HIS A 25 13.95 8.70 -3.26
C HIS A 25 13.66 8.32 -1.80
N GLU A 26 14.72 8.02 -1.06
CA GLU A 26 14.68 7.56 0.33
C GLU A 26 13.95 8.53 1.29
N LYS A 27 14.01 9.83 0.99
CA LYS A 27 13.27 10.86 1.75
C LYS A 27 11.76 10.74 1.59
N ASP A 28 11.31 10.26 0.44
CA ASP A 28 9.89 10.03 0.15
C ASP A 28 9.39 8.72 0.76
N ASP A 29 10.24 7.77 1.15
CA ASP A 29 9.78 6.50 1.70
C ASP A 29 9.11 6.65 3.07
N LYS A 30 9.63 7.54 3.92
CA LYS A 30 8.99 7.85 5.22
C LYS A 30 7.62 8.52 5.04
N TRP A 31 7.48 9.38 4.03
CA TRP A 31 6.20 10.04 3.75
C TRP A 31 5.22 9.09 3.05
N ALA A 32 5.70 8.32 2.07
CA ALA A 32 4.94 7.31 1.36
C ALA A 32 4.41 6.24 2.31
N GLU A 33 5.20 5.75 3.27
CA GLU A 33 4.73 4.77 4.24
C GLU A 33 3.58 5.32 5.09
N LYS A 34 3.67 6.58 5.54
CA LYS A 34 2.58 7.24 6.27
C LYS A 34 1.32 7.42 5.41
N ALA A 35 1.49 7.83 4.15
CA ALA A 35 0.39 8.01 3.21
C ALA A 35 -0.32 6.69 2.90
N VAL A 36 0.45 5.66 2.54
CA VAL A 36 -0.05 4.31 2.26
C VAL A 36 -0.71 3.70 3.50
N LYS A 37 -0.12 3.85 4.70
CA LYS A 37 -0.72 3.34 5.95
C LYS A 37 -2.06 4.00 6.24
N SER A 38 -2.18 5.31 6.04
CA SER A 38 -3.43 6.05 6.22
C SER A 38 -4.48 5.64 5.18
N LEU A 39 -4.07 5.48 3.93
CA LEU A 39 -4.93 5.00 2.84
C LEU A 39 -5.46 3.59 3.16
N VAL A 40 -4.59 2.64 3.46
CA VAL A 40 -4.99 1.26 3.82
C VAL A 40 -5.94 1.26 5.01
N LYS A 41 -5.70 2.10 6.02
CA LYS A 41 -6.59 2.21 7.18
C LYS A 41 -7.98 2.72 6.81
N LYS A 42 -8.08 3.68 5.88
CA LYS A 42 -9.38 4.16 5.36
C LYS A 42 -10.05 3.11 4.47
N LEU A 43 -9.31 2.46 3.57
CA LEU A 43 -9.83 1.45 2.65
C LEU A 43 -10.29 0.16 3.34
N LYS A 44 -9.67 -0.20 4.47
CA LYS A 44 -10.18 -1.27 5.32
C LYS A 44 -11.57 -0.96 5.91
N LYS A 45 -11.88 0.32 6.15
CA LYS A 45 -13.20 0.75 6.65
C LYS A 45 -14.23 0.85 5.53
N SER A 46 -13.85 1.31 4.35
CA SER A 46 -14.76 1.44 3.20
C SER A 46 -14.89 0.16 2.36
N GLY A 47 -14.03 -0.84 2.56
CA GLY A 47 -14.01 -2.07 1.78
C GLY A 47 -13.31 -1.98 0.42
N GLY A 48 -12.71 -0.83 0.08
CA GLY A 48 -12.06 -0.59 -1.22
C GLY A 48 -10.62 -1.11 -1.35
N LEU A 49 -10.11 -1.86 -0.37
CA LEU A 49 -8.70 -2.27 -0.34
C LEU A 49 -8.38 -3.35 -1.38
N ASP A 50 -9.29 -4.29 -1.60
CA ASP A 50 -9.09 -5.40 -2.53
C ASP A 50 -9.02 -4.89 -3.97
N GLU A 51 -9.94 -3.98 -4.33
CA GLU A 51 -9.94 -3.29 -5.62
C GLU A 51 -8.66 -2.47 -5.85
N LEU A 52 -8.09 -1.82 -4.82
CA LEU A 52 -6.80 -1.14 -4.93
C LEU A 52 -5.67 -2.10 -5.31
N ILE A 53 -5.60 -3.25 -4.63
CA ILE A 53 -4.57 -4.26 -4.91
C ILE A 53 -4.74 -4.83 -6.31
N LYS A 54 -5.99 -5.11 -6.69
CA LYS A 54 -6.32 -5.57 -8.04
C LYS A 54 -5.92 -4.54 -9.09
N ALA A 55 -6.26 -3.26 -8.92
CA ALA A 55 -5.91 -2.21 -9.87
C ALA A 55 -4.40 -2.10 -10.09
N LEU A 56 -3.63 -2.12 -9.00
CA LEU A 56 -2.18 -1.98 -9.07
C LEU A 56 -1.47 -3.24 -9.59
N CYS A 57 -1.94 -4.44 -9.22
CA CYS A 57 -1.31 -5.70 -9.66
C CYS A 57 -1.66 -6.06 -11.10
N THR A 58 -2.89 -5.78 -11.52
CA THR A 58 -3.36 -6.09 -12.88
C THR A 58 -3.01 -4.97 -13.85
N GLN A 59 -2.65 -3.78 -13.34
CA GLN A 59 -2.47 -2.54 -14.12
C GLN A 59 -3.66 -2.27 -15.04
N ASP A 60 -4.84 -2.70 -14.59
CA ASP A 60 -6.06 -2.72 -15.38
C ASP A 60 -6.81 -1.39 -15.24
N GLN A 61 -7.25 -0.83 -16.37
CA GLN A 61 -7.93 0.46 -16.40
C GLN A 61 -9.43 0.36 -16.06
N CYS A 62 -9.97 -0.86 -15.95
CA CYS A 62 -11.39 -1.13 -15.72
C CYS A 62 -11.71 -1.49 -14.25
N THR A 63 -10.83 -1.16 -13.31
CA THR A 63 -11.10 -1.36 -11.87
C THR A 63 -12.10 -0.35 -11.30
N LYS A 64 -12.83 -0.73 -10.25
CA LYS A 64 -13.81 0.17 -9.62
C LYS A 64 -13.14 1.38 -8.97
N CYS A 65 -13.87 2.50 -8.94
CA CYS A 65 -13.41 3.70 -8.26
C CYS A 65 -13.22 3.47 -6.76
N ILE A 66 -12.06 3.88 -6.25
CA ILE A 66 -11.71 3.78 -4.84
C ILE A 66 -11.94 5.14 -4.21
N THR A 67 -13.05 5.27 -3.47
CA THR A 67 -13.43 6.53 -2.84
C THR A 67 -12.86 6.63 -1.42
N ILE A 68 -12.41 7.83 -1.08
CA ILE A 68 -11.86 8.17 0.23
C ILE A 68 -12.70 9.34 0.77
N PRO A 69 -13.31 9.23 1.95
CA PRO A 69 -13.98 10.37 2.61
C PRO A 69 -12.95 11.34 3.20
#